data_AF-A0A1K2ELC9-F1
#
_entry.id   AF-A0A1K2ELC9-F1
#
_cell.length_a   1.000
_cell.length_b   1.000
_cell.length_c   1.000
_cell.angle_alpha   90.00
_cell.angle_beta   90.00
_cell.angle_gamma   90.00
#
_symmetry.space_group_name_H-M   'P 1'
#
loop_
_entity.id
_entity.type
_entity.pdbx_description
1 polymer ?
#
loop_
_entity_poly.entity_id
_entity_poly.type
_entity_poly.pdbx_seq_one_letter_code
_entity_poly.pdbx_strand_id
1 'polypeptide(L)' 'MLGAVQVPPDGRPVVFLNDHPTTGGYPVVGVVHETALAGAAQAVPGTRVRFVRAG' A
#
# COMPACT_ATOMS: atom_id res chain seq x y z
N MET A 1 6.27 7.87 1.23
CA MET A 1 7.21 6.74 1.18
C MET A 1 6.62 5.65 0.30
N LEU A 2 7.43 5.11 -0.61
CA LEU A 2 7.04 3.99 -1.46
C LEU A 2 6.64 2.78 -0.60
N GLY A 3 5.53 2.12 -0.95
CA GLY A 3 5.00 0.96 -0.24
C GLY A 3 4.27 1.26 1.07
N ALA A 4 4.19 2.52 1.51
CA ALA A 4 3.40 2.89 2.69
C ALA A 4 1.93 2.49 2.51
N VAL A 5 1.36 1.86 3.55
CA VAL A 5 -0.06 1.50 3.63
C VAL A 5 -0.77 2.51 4.51
N GLN A 6 -1.43 3.49 3.89
CA GLN A 6 -2.24 4.47 4.59
C GLN A 6 -3.67 3.97 4.81
N VAL A 7 -4.28 4.37 5.92
CA VAL A 7 -5.70 4.10 6.20
C VAL A 7 -6.43 5.43 6.41
N PRO A 8 -7.22 5.88 5.42
CA PRO A 8 -8.10 7.04 5.56
C PRO A 8 -9.28 6.76 6.52
N PRO A 9 -10.09 7.78 6.85
CA PRO A 9 -11.24 7.63 7.75
C PRO A 9 -12.29 6.60 7.32
N ASP A 10 -12.37 6.25 6.04
CA ASP A 10 -13.27 5.22 5.51
C ASP A 10 -12.76 3.78 5.77
N GLY A 11 -11.56 3.64 6.35
CA GLY A 11 -10.97 2.36 6.73
C GLY A 11 -10.38 1.57 5.57
N ARG A 12 -10.35 2.12 4.34
CA ARG A 12 -9.88 1.39 3.15
C ARG A 12 -8.38 1.62 2.92
N PRO A 13 -7.53 0.59 3.00
CA PRO A 13 -6.10 0.77 2.85
C PRO A 13 -5.71 1.27 1.44
N VAL A 14 -4.77 2.20 1.39
CA VAL A 14 -4.14 2.69 0.15
C VAL A 14 -2.66 2.38 0.20
N VAL A 15 -2.15 1.65 -0.80
CA VAL A 15 -0.71 1.36 -0.95
C VAL A 15 -0.09 2.41 -1.86
N PHE A 16 0.93 3.10 -1.39
CA PHE A 16 1.67 4.08 -2.17
C PHE A 16 2.61 3.41 -3.17
N LEU A 17 2.43 3.71 -4.46
CA LEU A 17 3.31 3.27 -5.55
C LEU A 17 4.20 4.43 -6.02
N ASN A 18 4.75 4.34 -7.23
CA ASN A 18 5.81 5.22 -7.71
C ASN A 18 5.43 6.72 -7.70
N ASP A 19 4.17 7.03 -8.00
CA ASP A 19 3.70 8.41 -8.15
C ASP A 19 3.02 8.95 -6.88
N HIS A 20 3.30 8.34 -5.73
CA HIS A 20 2.74 8.81 -4.46
C HIS A 20 3.22 10.22 -4.11
N PRO A 21 2.39 11.04 -3.44
CA PRO A 21 2.82 12.36 -2.98
C PRO A 21 3.97 12.25 -1.98
N THR A 22 4.83 13.26 -1.94
CA THR A 22 5.98 13.31 -1.02
C THR A 22 5.55 13.31 0.45
N THR A 23 4.37 13.84 0.75
CA THR A 23 3.76 13.85 2.07
C THR A 23 2.46 13.03 2.11
N GLY A 24 2.12 12.54 3.30
CA GLY A 24 0.91 11.76 3.55
C GLY A 24 0.03 12.44 4.59
N GLY A 25 -1.30 12.35 4.42
CA GLY A 25 -2.27 12.93 5.36
C GLY A 25 -2.87 11.94 6.36
N TYR A 26 -2.59 10.64 6.21
CA TYR A 26 -3.25 9.57 6.96
C TYR A 26 -2.25 8.67 7.70
N PRO A 27 -2.68 8.03 8.81
CA PRO A 27 -1.85 7.07 9.52
C PRO A 27 -1.36 5.95 8.60
N VAL A 28 -0.07 5.63 8.73
CA VAL A 28 0.57 4.50 8.05
C VAL A 28 0.56 3.30 8.99
N VAL A 29 -0.10 2.21 8.59
CA VAL A 29 -0.23 0.99 9.41
C VAL A 29 0.84 -0.06 9.12
N GLY A 30 1.62 0.16 8.06
CA GLY A 30 2.71 -0.71 7.65
C GLY A 30 3.34 -0.24 6.34
N VAL A 31 4.42 -0.91 5.94
CA VAL A 31 5.12 -0.65 4.68
C VAL A 31 5.30 -1.99 3.97
N VAL A 32 4.84 -2.09 2.72
CA VAL A 32 5.01 -3.28 1.88
C VAL A 32 6.45 -3.32 1.38
N HIS A 33 7.09 -4.48 1.47
CA HIS A 33 8.45 -4.67 0.97
C HIS A 33 8.52 -4.42 -0.54
N GLU A 34 9.60 -3.76 -1.00
CA GLU A 34 9.73 -3.34 -2.39
C GLU A 34 9.60 -4.51 -3.39
N THR A 35 10.11 -5.69 -3.02
CA THR A 35 10.03 -6.90 -3.85
C THR A 35 8.59 -7.38 -4.09
N ALA A 36 7.62 -6.97 -3.26
CA ALA A 36 6.22 -7.33 -3.41
C ALA A 36 5.39 -6.25 -4.15
N LEU A 37 5.93 -5.04 -4.31
CA LEU A 37 5.20 -3.92 -4.92
C LEU A 37 4.90 -4.14 -6.39
N ALA A 38 5.83 -4.76 -7.14
CA ALA A 38 5.60 -5.08 -8.53
C ALA A 38 4.38 -6.00 -8.71
N GLY A 39 4.22 -7.01 -7.84
CA GLY A 39 3.05 -7.89 -7.84
C GLY A 39 1.76 -7.16 -7.50
N ALA A 40 1.79 -6.26 -6.50
CA ALA A 40 0.64 -5.44 -6.14
C ALA A 40 0.21 -4.48 -7.26
N ALA A 41 1.18 -3.91 -8.00
CA ALA A 41 0.92 -2.98 -9.10
C ALA A 41 0.25 -3.64 -10.32
N GLN A 42 0.32 -4.96 -10.45
CA GLN A 42 -0.35 -5.71 -11.51
C GLN A 42 -1.80 -6.11 -11.15
N ALA A 43 -2.27 -5.79 -9.94
CA ALA A 43 -3.63 -6.10 -9.52
C ALA A 43 -4.66 -5.24 -10.29
N VAL A 44 -5.61 -5.89 -10.96
CA VAL A 44 -6.76 -5.22 -11.58
C VAL A 44 -7.87 -4.97 -10.55
N PRO A 45 -8.84 -4.07 -10.82
CA PRO A 45 -9.99 -3.88 -9.95
C PRO A 45 -10.72 -5.20 -9.66
N GLY A 46 -10.98 -5.48 -8.39
CA GLY A 46 -11.59 -6.74 -7.93
C GLY A 46 -10.59 -7.84 -7.55
N THR A 47 -9.30 -7.70 -7.86
CA THR A 47 -8.28 -8.63 -7.38
C THR A 47 -8.20 -8.59 -5.86
N ARG A 48 -8.32 -9.77 -5.23
CA ARG A 48 -8.18 -9.90 -3.78
C ARG A 48 -6.72 -9.82 -3.38
N VAL A 49 -6.40 -8.91 -2.47
CA VAL A 49 -5.05 -8.74 -1.90
C VAL A 49 -5.06 -9.17 -0.45
N ARG A 50 -4.00 -9.87 -0.01
CA ARG A 50 -3.78 -10.24 1.38
C ARG A 50 -2.38 -9.84 1.81
N PHE A 51 -2.29 -9.08 2.90
CA PHE A 51 -1.02 -8.78 3.54
C PHE A 51 -0.61 -9.93 4.47
N VAL A 52 0.70 -10.14 4.58
CA VAL A 52 1.33 -11.03 5.56
C VAL A 52 2.38 -10.22 6.31
N ARG A 53 2.66 -10.57 7.58
CA ARG A 53 3.79 -9.96 8.28
C ARG A 53 5.08 -10.32 7.55
N ALA A 54 5.99 -9.35 7.49
CA ALA A 54 7.37 -9.63 7.13
C ALA A 54 7.96 -10.63 8.15
N GLY A 55 8.74 -11.58 7.64
CA GLY A 55 9.58 -12.46 8.45
C GLY A 55 10.80 -11.72 8.98
#